data_AF-A0A496VXV0-F1
#
_entry.id   AF-A0A496VXV0-F1
#
_cell.length_a   1.000
_cell.length_b   1.000
_cell.length_c   1.000
_cell.angle_alpha   90.00
_cell.angle_beta   90.00
_cell.angle_gamma   90.00
#
_symmetry.space_group_name_H-M   'P 1'
#
loop_
_entity.id
_entity.type
_entity.pdbx_description
1 polymer ?
#
loop_
_entity_poly.entity_id
_entity_poly.type
_entity_poly.pdbx_seq_one_letter_code
_entity_poly.pdbx_strand_id
1 'polypeptide(L)'
;MPMCRSNGAGTEQKNKFSFITWFLPYLAIEPMLSAGLPEYHFDPAGLFRYIWGLLESECILLIVNQGLAEARLQEQLFEFEALSAEKLGLLDSPFKAFHYPRYGWVLFKSETKA
;
A
#
# COMPACT_ATOMS: atom_id res chain seq x y z
N MET A 1 -1.91 -15.61 14.33
CA MET A 1 -1.85 -14.97 13.00
C MET A 1 -2.67 -15.80 12.04
N PRO A 2 -3.63 -15.24 11.30
CA PRO A 2 -4.29 -15.97 10.23
C PRO A 2 -3.25 -16.30 9.15
N MET A 3 -3.31 -17.53 8.65
CA MET A 3 -2.31 -18.12 7.76
C MET A 3 -2.83 -17.99 6.33
N CYS A 4 -2.11 -17.24 5.47
CA CYS A 4 -2.39 -17.16 4.03
C CYS A 4 -2.55 -18.56 3.45
N ARG A 5 -3.67 -18.83 2.77
CA ARG A 5 -3.91 -20.11 2.08
C ARG A 5 -3.81 -19.88 0.57
N SER A 6 -2.72 -20.34 -0.04
CA SER A 6 -2.62 -20.37 -1.51
C SER A 6 -3.43 -21.55 -2.05
N ASN A 7 -4.51 -21.28 -2.79
CA ASN A 7 -5.26 -22.32 -3.52
C ASN A 7 -4.61 -22.53 -4.89
N GLY A 8 -3.77 -23.56 -5.01
CA GLY A 8 -3.18 -23.96 -6.29
C GLY A 8 -4.17 -24.80 -7.11
N ALA A 9 -4.83 -24.18 -8.10
CA ALA A 9 -5.52 -24.89 -9.18
C ALA A 9 -5.38 -24.07 -10.47
N GLY A 10 -4.68 -24.63 -11.45
CA GLY A 10 -4.20 -23.90 -12.61
C GLY A 10 -5.26 -23.58 -13.66
N THR A 11 -5.27 -22.32 -14.09
CA THR A 11 -5.44 -21.80 -15.47
C THR A 11 -5.03 -20.32 -15.41
N GLU A 12 -4.09 -19.88 -16.26
CA GLU A 12 -3.46 -18.54 -16.30
C GLU A 12 -3.50 -17.74 -14.98
N GLN A 13 -2.69 -18.16 -14.01
CA GLN A 13 -2.56 -17.43 -12.75
C GLN A 13 -1.91 -16.06 -13.05
N LYS A 14 -2.68 -14.97 -13.05
CA LYS A 14 -2.11 -13.63 -12.84
C LYS A 14 -1.28 -13.73 -11.55
N ASN A 15 0.04 -13.52 -11.61
CA ASN A 15 0.92 -13.62 -10.45
C ASN A 15 0.30 -12.89 -9.26
N LYS A 16 -0.23 -13.66 -8.30
CA LYS A 16 -0.76 -13.13 -7.05
C LYS A 16 0.31 -13.26 -5.98
N PHE A 17 0.26 -12.39 -4.99
CA PHE A 17 1.23 -12.37 -3.91
C PHE A 17 0.53 -12.56 -2.57
N SER A 18 1.11 -13.39 -1.70
CA SER A 18 0.63 -13.57 -0.33
C SER A 18 1.12 -12.46 0.62
N PHE A 19 2.11 -11.67 0.19
CA PHE A 19 2.59 -10.50 0.92
C PHE A 19 3.12 -9.45 -0.06
N ILE A 20 2.76 -8.19 0.15
CA ILE A 20 3.29 -7.05 -0.61
C ILE A 20 3.76 -5.99 0.39
N THR A 21 4.97 -5.48 0.18
CA THR A 21 5.45 -4.26 0.85
C THR A 21 5.50 -3.12 -0.15
N TRP A 22 4.88 -2.00 0.19
CA TRP A 22 4.77 -0.86 -0.69
C TRP A 22 5.28 0.41 -0.01
N PHE A 23 6.44 0.89 -0.46
CA PHE A 23 7.08 2.11 0.03
C PHE A 23 6.83 3.21 -0.99
N LEU A 24 5.85 4.08 -0.74
CA LEU A 24 5.48 5.12 -1.68
C LEU A 24 5.93 6.50 -1.17
N PRO A 25 6.88 7.16 -1.86
CA PRO A 25 7.35 8.47 -1.45
C PRO A 25 6.33 9.58 -1.74
N TYR A 26 5.43 9.39 -2.72
CA TYR A 26 4.51 10.42 -3.21
C TYR A 26 3.14 9.83 -3.58
N LEU A 27 2.09 10.32 -2.92
CA LEU A 27 0.68 10.25 -3.32
C LEU A 27 0.16 11.61 -3.78
N ALA A 28 0.88 12.71 -3.51
CA ALA A 28 0.63 14.04 -4.05
C ALA A 28 1.48 14.32 -5.30
N ILE A 29 0.92 15.10 -6.23
CA ILE A 29 1.58 15.43 -7.50
C ILE A 29 2.70 16.45 -7.31
N GLU A 30 2.50 17.45 -6.44
CA GLU A 30 3.45 18.55 -6.22
C GLU A 30 4.82 18.09 -5.70
N PRO A 31 4.94 17.26 -4.64
CA PRO A 31 6.24 16.77 -4.18
C PRO A 31 6.89 15.80 -5.17
N MET A 32 6.10 15.07 -5.97
CA MET A 32 6.59 14.24 -7.06
C MET A 32 7.24 15.11 -8.16
N LEU A 33 6.55 16.16 -8.62
CA LEU A 33 7.06 17.11 -9.61
C LEU A 33 8.30 17.86 -9.09
N SER A 34 8.28 18.27 -7.83
CA SER A 34 9.41 18.94 -7.17
C SER A 34 10.65 18.05 -7.08
N ALA A 35 10.47 16.72 -7.08
CA ALA A 35 11.55 15.74 -7.15
C ALA A 35 12.03 15.47 -8.60
N GLY A 36 11.48 16.15 -9.60
CA GLY A 36 11.86 16.03 -11.01
C GLY A 36 11.20 14.86 -11.75
N LEU A 37 10.16 14.25 -11.19
CA LEU A 37 9.44 13.13 -11.81
C LEU A 37 8.31 13.64 -12.72
N PRO A 38 8.03 12.95 -13.86
CA PRO A 38 7.02 13.38 -14.83
C PRO A 38 5.59 13.11 -14.36
N GLU A 39 4.62 13.90 -14.84
CA GLU A 39 3.20 13.75 -14.47
C GLU A 39 2.43 12.66 -15.23
N TYR A 40 2.94 12.20 -16.38
CA TYR A 40 2.15 11.46 -17.38
C TYR A 40 1.56 10.11 -16.92
N HIS A 41 1.91 9.65 -15.73
CA HIS A 41 1.37 8.42 -15.11
C HIS A 41 0.96 8.61 -13.65
N PHE A 42 0.64 9.85 -13.24
CA PHE A 42 0.19 10.12 -11.88
C PHE A 42 -1.25 9.65 -11.67
N ASP A 43 -1.40 8.40 -11.22
CA ASP A 43 -2.67 7.79 -10.83
C ASP A 43 -2.50 6.94 -9.55
N PRO A 44 -2.38 7.57 -8.37
CA PRO A 44 -2.16 6.85 -7.12
C PRO A 44 -3.31 5.88 -6.80
N ALA A 45 -4.55 6.23 -7.14
CA ALA A 45 -5.71 5.37 -6.89
C ALA A 45 -5.74 4.16 -7.83
N GLY A 46 -5.45 4.33 -9.12
CA GLY A 46 -5.32 3.23 -10.06
C GLY A 46 -4.16 2.30 -9.71
N LEU A 47 -3.01 2.85 -9.32
CA LEU A 47 -1.86 2.05 -8.87
C LEU A 47 -2.21 1.27 -7.59
N PHE A 48 -2.87 1.89 -6.62
CA PHE A 48 -3.31 1.21 -5.41
C PHE A 48 -4.27 0.05 -5.71
N ARG A 49 -5.30 0.29 -6.53
CA ARG A 49 -6.24 -0.77 -6.94
C ARG A 49 -5.54 -1.90 -7.68
N TYR A 50 -4.55 -1.58 -8.51
CA TYR A 50 -3.74 -2.59 -9.20
C TYR A 50 -2.95 -3.46 -8.18
N ILE A 51 -2.23 -2.83 -7.25
CA ILE A 51 -1.49 -3.54 -6.19
C ILE A 51 -2.41 -4.37 -5.30
N TRP A 52 -3.55 -3.80 -4.88
CA TRP A 52 -4.59 -4.52 -4.13
C TRP A 52 -5.14 -5.71 -4.93
N GLY A 53 -5.30 -5.55 -6.23
CA GLY A 53 -5.69 -6.59 -7.17
C GLY A 53 -4.66 -7.72 -7.28
N LEU A 54 -3.37 -7.47 -7.06
CA LEU A 54 -2.32 -8.49 -7.06
C LEU A 54 -2.24 -9.28 -5.74
N LEU A 55 -2.78 -8.75 -4.64
CA LEU A 55 -2.77 -9.44 -3.36
C LEU A 55 -3.77 -10.62 -3.34
N GLU A 56 -3.34 -11.78 -2.86
CA GLU A 56 -4.20 -12.93 -2.57
C GLU A 56 -5.22 -12.61 -1.45
N SER A 57 -6.27 -13.40 -1.37
CA SER A 57 -7.16 -13.37 -0.21
C SER A 57 -6.47 -13.91 1.04
N GLU A 58 -6.94 -13.47 2.21
CA GLU A 58 -6.38 -13.76 3.54
C GLU A 58 -4.89 -13.38 3.68
N CYS A 59 -4.46 -12.37 2.93
CA CYS A 59 -3.07 -11.95 2.82
C CYS A 59 -2.87 -10.46 3.04
N ILE A 60 -1.60 -10.05 3.14
CA ILE A 60 -1.21 -8.79 3.79
C ILE A 60 -0.54 -7.82 2.81
N LEU A 61 -0.96 -6.55 2.86
CA LEU A 61 -0.26 -5.42 2.25
C LEU A 61 0.25 -4.49 3.36
N LEU A 62 1.57 -4.29 3.39
CA LEU A 62 2.23 -3.29 4.22
C LEU A 62 2.49 -2.04 3.39
N ILE A 63 2.02 -0.87 3.85
CA ILE A 63 2.26 0.42 3.19
C ILE A 63 3.07 1.32 4.11
N VAL A 64 4.07 2.00 3.55
CA VAL A 64 4.85 3.02 4.25
C VAL A 64 4.92 4.29 3.42
N ASN A 65 4.44 5.39 3.99
CA ASN A 65 4.49 6.72 3.37
C ASN A 65 5.53 7.62 4.03
N GLN A 66 5.92 8.61 3.24
CA GLN A 66 6.92 9.62 3.54
C GLN A 66 6.27 10.92 4.02
N GLY A 67 6.46 11.28 5.28
CA GLY A 67 5.92 12.53 5.81
C GLY A 67 4.42 12.48 6.11
N LEU A 68 3.96 13.43 6.93
CA LEU A 68 2.59 13.46 7.41
C LEU A 68 1.57 13.83 6.31
N ALA A 69 1.98 14.63 5.31
CA ALA A 69 1.11 15.01 4.22
C ALA A 69 0.71 13.79 3.36
N GLU A 70 1.70 12.99 2.93
CA GLU A 70 1.46 11.75 2.18
C GLU A 70 0.68 10.73 3.02
N ALA A 71 0.98 10.64 4.31
CA ALA A 71 0.25 9.80 5.24
C ALA A 71 -1.27 10.09 5.27
N ARG A 72 -1.64 11.37 5.25
CA ARG A 72 -3.05 11.79 5.24
C ARG A 72 -3.73 11.46 3.91
N LEU A 73 -3.03 11.63 2.79
CA LEU A 73 -3.55 11.24 1.48
C LEU A 73 -3.76 9.72 1.39
N GLN A 74 -2.89 8.94 2.03
CA GLN A 74 -3.05 7.50 2.10
C GLN A 74 -4.31 7.10 2.90
N GLU A 75 -4.56 7.77 4.03
CA GLU A 75 -5.79 7.57 4.83
C GLU A 75 -7.05 7.90 4.01
N GLN A 76 -7.04 9.04 3.30
CA GLN A 76 -8.13 9.42 2.40
C GLN A 76 -8.35 8.41 1.28
N LEU A 77 -7.26 7.80 0.75
CA LEU A 77 -7.37 6.77 -0.27
C LEU A 77 -8.02 5.49 0.28
N PHE A 78 -7.72 5.10 1.51
CA PHE A 78 -8.40 3.98 2.16
C PHE A 78 -9.90 4.24 2.35
N GLU A 79 -10.25 5.45 2.79
CA GLU A 79 -11.65 5.87 2.94
C GLU A 79 -12.39 5.86 1.60
N PHE A 80 -11.77 6.40 0.55
CA PHE A 80 -12.33 6.44 -0.79
C PHE A 80 -12.59 5.04 -1.37
N GLU A 81 -11.67 4.09 -1.14
CA GLU A 81 -11.77 2.71 -1.60
C GLU A 81 -12.59 1.82 -0.63
N ALA A 82 -13.12 2.41 0.45
CA ALA A 82 -13.87 1.72 1.51
C ALA A 82 -13.10 0.52 2.12
N LEU A 83 -11.78 0.66 2.28
CA LEU A 83 -10.91 -0.37 2.86
C LEU A 83 -10.52 -0.02 4.30
N SER A 84 -10.51 -1.05 5.15
CA SER A 84 -10.00 -0.92 6.52
C SER A 84 -8.49 -1.17 6.54
N ALA A 85 -7.75 -0.27 7.18
CA ALA A 85 -6.32 -0.39 7.39
C ALA A 85 -5.98 -0.23 8.87
N GLU A 86 -5.13 -1.12 9.39
CA GLU A 86 -4.57 -1.00 10.73
C GLU A 86 -3.41 0.01 10.68
N LYS A 87 -3.49 1.07 11.47
CA LYS A 87 -2.46 2.10 11.55
C LYS A 87 -1.33 1.64 12.47
N LEU A 88 -0.11 1.52 11.91
CA LEU A 88 1.10 1.28 12.69
C LEU A 88 1.64 2.57 13.33
N GLY A 89 1.27 3.73 12.78
CA GLY A 89 1.71 5.03 13.27
C GLY A 89 3.10 5.43 12.75
N LEU A 90 3.85 6.18 13.56
CA LEU A 90 5.20 6.62 13.22
C LEU A 90 6.17 5.44 13.30
N LEU A 91 6.97 5.25 12.26
CA LEU A 91 7.98 4.21 12.15
C LEU A 91 9.37 4.81 12.32
N ASP A 92 10.13 4.23 13.24
CA ASP A 92 11.54 4.54 13.45
C ASP A 92 12.46 3.45 12.87
N SER A 93 13.71 3.80 12.64
CA SER A 93 14.75 2.88 12.17
C SER A 93 15.88 2.80 13.19
N PRO A 94 16.22 1.58 13.68
CA PRO A 94 17.31 1.42 14.64
C PRO A 94 18.70 1.64 14.02
N PHE A 95 18.79 1.68 12.68
CA PHE A 95 20.06 1.83 11.97
C PHE A 95 20.39 3.29 11.68
N LYS A 96 19.39 4.08 11.25
CA LYS A 96 19.57 5.49 10.88
C LYS A 96 18.23 6.22 10.89
N ALA A 97 18.21 7.40 11.50
CA ALA A 97 17.06 8.29 11.45
C ALA A 97 16.69 8.65 10.00
N PHE A 98 15.39 8.62 9.71
CA PHE A 98 14.88 9.05 8.41
C PHE A 98 14.97 10.56 8.26
N HIS A 99 15.23 11.04 7.03
CA HIS A 99 15.19 12.47 6.73
C HIS A 99 13.77 13.04 6.87
N TYR A 100 12.76 12.26 6.48
CA TYR A 100 11.35 12.57 6.69
C TYR A 100 10.71 11.46 7.55
N PRO A 101 9.80 11.78 8.47
CA PRO A 101 9.11 10.77 9.28
C PRO A 101 8.41 9.74 8.39
N ARG A 102 8.37 8.49 8.83
CA ARG A 102 7.73 7.39 8.09
C ARG A 102 6.46 6.97 8.82
N TYR A 103 5.37 6.80 8.08
CA TYR A 103 4.10 6.36 8.64
C TYR A 103 3.69 5.06 7.99
N GLY A 104 3.20 4.10 8.79
CA GLY A 104 2.89 2.75 8.33
C GLY A 104 1.43 2.34 8.51
N TRP A 105 0.95 1.48 7.60
CA TRP A 105 -0.34 0.80 7.69
C TRP A 105 -0.22 -0.65 7.25
N VAL A 106 -1.08 -1.50 7.80
CA VAL A 106 -1.26 -2.89 7.40
C VAL A 106 -2.70 -3.08 6.94
N LEU A 107 -2.88 -3.67 5.76
CA LEU A 107 -4.18 -4.07 5.25
C LEU A 107 -4.22 -5.59 5.16
N PHE A 108 -5.30 -6.17 5.67
CA PHE A 108 -5.61 -7.58 5.53
C PHE A 108 -6.72 -7.73 4.50
N LYS A 109 -6.45 -8.45 3.42
CA LYS A 109 -7.46 -8.71 2.40
C LYS A 109 -8.29 -9.90 2.83
N SER A 110 -9.52 -9.69 3.27
CA SER A 110 -10.46 -10.77 3.53
C SER A 110 -11.11 -11.27 2.25
N GLU A 111 -11.48 -12.55 2.19
CA GLU A 111 -12.43 -13.00 1.17
C GLU A 111 -13.78 -12.28 1.36
N THR A 112 -14.28 -11.64 0.30
CA THR A 112 -15.69 -11.26 0.26
C THR A 112 -16.50 -12.56 0.20
N LYS A 113 -17.14 -12.97 1.30
CA LYS A 113 -18.13 -14.04 1.24
C LYS A 113 -19.25 -13.58 0.30
N ALA A 114 -19.37 -14.25 -0.84
CA ALA A 114 -20.53 -14.17 -1.71
C ALA A 114 -21.75 -14.82 -1.04
#